data_AF-A0A0P1EDZ6-F1
#
_entry.id   AF-A0A0P1EDZ6-F1
#
_cell.length_a   1.000
_cell.length_b   1.000
_cell.length_c   1.000
_cell.angle_alpha   90.00
_cell.angle_beta   90.00
_cell.angle_gamma   90.00
#
_symmetry.space_group_name_H-M   'P 1'
#
loop_
_entity.id
_entity.type
_entity.pdbx_description
1 polymer ?
#
loop_
_entity_poly.entity_id
_entity_poly.type
_entity_poly.pdbx_seq_one_letter_code
_entity_poly.pdbx_strand_id
1 'polypeptide(L)'
;MNAHETVSDEEPGTRFLLYPQSPFLEPGAQPELVEISAPQGSIGPGPSGPRMYTVNPVGKTTPYGAIVPGPNGPGMYLPPWDGYIQPPAMPDEFGNFFHIAPSDPAFEAAHLFGSAHFTMDVWQGYFDRPIPWHFARDFDRLELSLLPSLDNAHIGWGFLETGGTHEHGDEYRPYSLNFDVVSHEIGHAIIYSVIGMPSDGDASGEYYGFHESAADMVALLASLHFGSVVDALLKNTRGNLYTFNRLNRFAELGENAQIRIAANTRSMSEFAAGWTSEHDLSEPLTGAMFDIFVDIYHERLLLHGLISPEEEHLSDQLEDSPDYSEVMQGVFDARYAENPEGFRIALLEARDFLGTYLADTWERLDADMLSYFGVEKALLAVDQEITGGAFRNIIEGNFRMRDIGLTIAGPRQPDPEEDSHSNSVRTQVPG
;
A
#
# COMPACT_ATOMS: atom_id res chain seq x y z
N MET A 1 -34.97 -15.72 -33.22
CA MET A 1 -33.63 -15.34 -33.67
C MET A 1 -32.89 -14.92 -32.42
N ASN A 2 -32.00 -15.79 -31.95
CA ASN A 2 -31.21 -15.54 -30.74
C ASN A 2 -30.11 -14.54 -31.10
N ALA A 3 -30.10 -13.40 -30.42
CA ALA A 3 -28.92 -12.55 -30.36
C ALA A 3 -27.95 -13.27 -29.40
N HIS A 4 -26.89 -13.84 -29.97
CA HIS A 4 -25.70 -14.14 -29.21
C HIS A 4 -25.06 -12.79 -28.89
N GLU A 5 -25.13 -12.38 -27.62
CA GLU A 5 -24.20 -11.40 -27.08
C GLU A 5 -22.81 -12.00 -27.24
N THR A 6 -22.05 -11.44 -28.18
CA THR A 6 -20.61 -11.60 -28.21
C THR A 6 -20.07 -10.90 -26.97
N VAL A 7 -19.77 -11.68 -25.93
CA VAL A 7 -18.78 -11.29 -24.94
C VAL A 7 -17.55 -10.88 -25.76
N SER A 8 -17.17 -9.61 -25.72
CA SER A 8 -15.88 -9.22 -26.28
C SER A 8 -14.83 -10.01 -25.52
N ASP A 9 -14.09 -10.88 -26.22
CA ASP A 9 -12.83 -11.41 -25.70
C ASP A 9 -11.94 -10.18 -25.45
N GLU A 10 -11.90 -9.70 -24.20
CA GLU A 10 -10.89 -8.72 -23.81
C GLU A 10 -9.52 -9.33 -24.12
N GLU A 11 -8.67 -8.55 -24.80
CA GLU A 11 -7.32 -9.02 -25.08
C GLU A 11 -6.63 -9.30 -23.74
N PRO A 12 -5.95 -10.45 -23.61
CA PRO A 12 -5.31 -10.84 -22.35
C PRO A 12 -4.29 -9.77 -21.91
N GLY A 13 -4.17 -9.59 -20.60
CA GLY A 13 -3.17 -8.70 -20.02
C GLY A 13 -1.75 -9.25 -20.10
N THR A 14 -0.78 -8.40 -19.79
CA THR A 14 0.64 -8.78 -19.74
C THR A 14 0.95 -9.49 -18.43
N ARG A 15 1.68 -10.61 -18.48
CA ARG A 15 1.93 -11.45 -17.30
C ARG A 15 3.34 -11.30 -16.72
N PHE A 16 3.42 -11.23 -15.40
CA PHE A 16 4.63 -11.11 -14.60
C PHE A 16 4.67 -12.16 -13.48
N LEU A 17 5.87 -12.45 -12.96
CA LEU A 17 6.05 -13.17 -11.70
C LEU A 17 6.38 -12.15 -10.62
N LEU A 18 5.55 -12.06 -9.58
CA LEU A 18 5.71 -11.11 -8.49
C LEU A 18 5.79 -11.84 -7.15
N TYR A 19 6.78 -11.50 -6.34
CA TYR A 19 6.78 -11.87 -4.92
C TYR A 19 5.78 -10.99 -4.17
N PRO A 20 4.71 -11.56 -3.56
CA PRO A 20 3.74 -10.78 -2.79
C PRO A 20 4.33 -10.15 -1.53
N GLN A 21 5.39 -10.76 -1.00
CA GLN A 21 6.15 -10.30 0.16
C GLN A 21 7.64 -10.52 -0.10
N SER A 22 8.49 -9.82 0.65
CA SER A 22 9.94 -9.99 0.53
C SER A 22 10.35 -11.48 0.58
N PRO A 23 11.05 -11.99 -0.46
CA PRO A 23 11.45 -13.41 -0.52
C PRO A 23 12.49 -13.78 0.54
N PHE A 24 12.97 -12.81 1.31
CA PHE A 24 13.95 -12.97 2.39
C PHE A 24 13.30 -13.19 3.76
N LEU A 25 11.98 -13.14 3.87
CA LEU A 25 11.24 -13.41 5.10
C LEU A 25 11.14 -14.92 5.35
N GLU A 26 10.84 -15.69 4.30
CA GLU A 26 10.65 -17.13 4.37
C GLU A 26 11.56 -17.89 3.40
N PRO A 27 12.31 -18.90 3.89
CA PRO A 27 13.08 -19.77 3.01
C PRO A 27 12.17 -20.49 2.00
N GLY A 28 12.39 -20.24 0.71
CA GLY A 28 11.65 -20.91 -0.36
C GLY A 28 10.38 -20.18 -0.81
N ALA A 29 10.19 -18.92 -0.43
CA ALA A 29 9.16 -18.05 -0.99
C ALA A 29 9.10 -18.17 -2.53
N GLN A 30 7.89 -18.29 -3.08
CA GLN A 30 7.65 -18.42 -4.51
C GLN A 30 6.91 -17.18 -5.02
N PRO A 31 7.27 -16.64 -6.20
CA PRO A 31 6.49 -15.58 -6.80
C PRO A 31 5.17 -16.13 -7.34
N GLU A 32 4.16 -15.28 -7.37
CA GLU A 32 2.86 -15.54 -8.00
C GLU A 32 2.83 -15.03 -9.44
N LEU A 33 2.11 -15.75 -10.29
CA LEU A 33 1.80 -15.29 -11.64
C LEU A 33 0.69 -14.24 -11.56
N VAL A 34 0.99 -13.02 -11.98
CA VAL A 34 0.05 -11.89 -12.02
C VAL A 34 -0.14 -11.42 -13.45
N GLU A 35 -1.38 -11.05 -13.79
CA GLU A 35 -1.74 -10.42 -15.05
C GLU A 35 -2.08 -8.94 -14.79
N ILE A 36 -1.35 -8.03 -15.43
CA ILE A 36 -1.62 -6.59 -15.36
C ILE A 36 -2.53 -6.15 -16.50
N SER A 37 -3.23 -5.03 -16.34
CA SER A 37 -4.23 -4.54 -17.31
C SER A 37 -3.64 -4.09 -18.66
N ALA A 38 -2.32 -3.91 -18.74
CA ALA A 38 -1.64 -3.55 -19.99
C ALA A 38 -1.80 -4.68 -21.03
N PRO A 39 -2.33 -4.40 -22.23
CA PRO A 39 -2.54 -5.41 -23.25
C PRO A 39 -1.27 -6.19 -23.56
N GLN A 40 -1.41 -7.50 -23.73
CA GLN A 40 -0.30 -8.37 -24.06
C GLN A 40 0.48 -7.87 -25.29
N GLY A 41 1.81 -7.73 -25.15
CA GLY A 41 2.68 -7.21 -26.21
C GLY A 41 2.77 -5.68 -26.30
N SER A 42 2.04 -4.94 -25.46
CA SER A 42 2.16 -3.47 -25.37
C SER A 42 3.35 -2.99 -24.55
N ILE A 43 3.91 -3.85 -23.69
CA ILE A 43 5.06 -3.54 -22.83
C ILE A 43 6.37 -3.95 -23.52
N GLY A 44 7.24 -2.98 -23.77
CA GLY A 44 8.53 -3.17 -24.44
C GLY A 44 9.67 -3.55 -23.48
N PRO A 45 10.92 -3.69 -23.98
CA PRO A 45 12.11 -4.00 -23.16
C PRO A 45 12.36 -3.03 -22.00
N GLY A 46 12.85 -3.57 -20.88
CA GLY A 46 13.16 -2.83 -19.64
C GLY A 46 11.87 -2.28 -19.05
N PRO A 47 10.98 -3.19 -18.60
CA PRO A 47 9.60 -3.25 -19.07
C PRO A 47 9.05 -1.84 -19.24
N SER A 48 8.72 -1.48 -20.48
CA SER A 48 8.46 -0.08 -20.84
C SER A 48 7.06 0.05 -21.39
N GLY A 49 6.21 0.74 -20.64
CA GLY A 49 4.84 1.03 -21.03
C GLY A 49 4.61 2.52 -21.33
N PRO A 50 3.36 2.89 -21.63
CA PRO A 50 2.98 4.28 -21.89
C PRO A 50 3.00 5.17 -20.64
N ARG A 51 2.94 4.58 -19.43
CA ARG A 51 2.84 5.33 -18.15
C ARG A 51 4.10 5.28 -17.30
N MET A 52 4.88 4.21 -17.40
CA MET A 52 6.08 4.00 -16.60
C MET A 52 7.06 3.10 -17.37
N TYR A 53 8.31 3.09 -16.97
CA TYR A 53 9.35 2.23 -17.55
C TYR A 53 10.44 1.96 -16.53
N THR A 54 11.14 0.83 -16.67
CA THR A 54 12.22 0.47 -15.74
C THR A 54 13.59 0.63 -16.35
N VAL A 55 14.49 1.24 -15.58
CA VAL A 55 15.91 1.36 -15.91
C VAL A 55 16.75 0.70 -14.83
N ASN A 56 17.84 0.05 -15.26
CA ASN A 56 18.91 -0.43 -14.39
C ASN A 56 20.20 0.29 -14.80
N PRO A 57 20.47 1.48 -14.22
CA PRO A 57 21.60 2.32 -14.58
C PRO A 57 22.97 1.67 -14.34
N VAL A 58 23.92 1.93 -15.24
CA VAL A 58 25.34 1.57 -15.05
C VAL A 58 26.09 2.77 -14.50
N GLY A 59 26.67 2.60 -13.30
CA GLY A 59 27.54 3.60 -12.70
C GLY A 59 26.82 4.82 -12.12
N LYS A 60 25.49 4.78 -11.99
CA LYS A 60 24.75 5.75 -11.20
C LYS A 60 25.12 5.58 -9.73
N THR A 61 25.50 6.67 -9.07
CA THR A 61 25.88 6.68 -7.64
C THR A 61 25.09 7.69 -6.83
N THR A 62 24.43 8.63 -7.51
CA THR A 62 23.68 9.70 -6.87
C THR A 62 22.20 9.40 -7.05
N PRO A 63 21.43 9.32 -5.94
CA PRO A 63 20.01 9.08 -6.05
C PRO A 63 19.29 10.28 -6.66
N TYR A 64 18.15 10.03 -7.30
CA TYR A 64 17.26 11.09 -7.71
C TYR A 64 16.74 11.86 -6.50
N GLY A 65 16.40 13.13 -6.73
CA GLY A 65 16.03 14.07 -5.67
C GLY A 65 17.22 14.72 -4.94
N ALA A 66 18.43 14.18 -5.04
CA ALA A 66 19.61 14.79 -4.43
C ALA A 66 19.91 16.18 -5.04
N ILE A 67 20.34 17.13 -4.21
CA ILE A 67 20.80 18.44 -4.68
C ILE A 67 22.23 18.31 -5.20
N VAL A 68 22.41 18.50 -6.50
CA VAL A 68 23.69 18.38 -7.20
C VAL A 68 24.13 19.70 -7.83
N PRO A 69 25.44 19.96 -7.98
CA PRO A 69 25.92 21.13 -8.71
C PRO A 69 25.47 21.12 -10.17
N GLY A 70 24.83 22.20 -10.62
CA GLY A 70 24.38 22.39 -12.00
C GLY A 70 24.91 23.68 -12.64
N PRO A 71 24.73 23.84 -13.97
CA PRO A 71 25.20 25.02 -14.71
C PRO A 71 24.57 26.34 -14.25
N ASN A 72 23.39 26.28 -13.63
CA ASN A 72 22.64 27.43 -13.11
C ASN A 72 22.68 27.52 -11.57
N GLY A 73 23.58 26.78 -10.91
CA GLY A 73 23.60 26.61 -9.46
C GLY A 73 23.21 25.19 -9.03
N PRO A 74 23.21 24.89 -7.71
CA PRO A 74 22.71 23.62 -7.20
C PRO A 74 21.25 23.41 -7.59
N GLY A 75 20.91 22.22 -8.09
CA GLY A 75 19.56 21.86 -8.49
C GLY A 75 19.27 20.40 -8.15
N MET A 76 17.98 20.05 -8.15
CA MET A 76 17.56 18.68 -7.92
C MET A 76 17.96 17.79 -9.10
N TYR A 77 18.57 16.65 -8.80
CA TYR A 77 18.84 15.63 -9.79
C TYR A 77 17.57 14.84 -10.09
N LEU A 78 17.05 14.94 -11.31
CA LEU A 78 15.77 14.36 -11.72
C LEU A 78 15.96 13.44 -12.94
N PRO A 79 15.01 12.52 -13.19
CA PRO A 79 14.97 11.73 -14.42
C PRO A 79 14.87 12.61 -15.68
N PRO A 80 15.10 12.03 -16.88
CA PRO A 80 15.46 10.63 -17.11
C PRO A 80 16.96 10.34 -16.91
N TRP A 81 17.31 9.08 -16.67
CA TRP A 81 18.71 8.63 -16.76
C TRP A 81 19.18 8.66 -18.21
N ASP A 82 20.27 9.37 -18.48
CA ASP A 82 20.82 9.53 -19.83
C ASP A 82 22.11 8.72 -20.09
N GLY A 83 22.57 7.96 -19.08
CA GLY A 83 23.76 7.13 -19.16
C GLY A 83 23.50 5.70 -19.66
N TYR A 84 24.53 4.86 -19.58
CA TYR A 84 24.42 3.44 -19.93
C TYR A 84 23.48 2.71 -18.96
N ILE A 85 22.78 1.70 -19.48
CA ILE A 85 21.94 0.80 -18.69
C ILE A 85 22.44 -0.64 -18.85
N GLN A 86 22.16 -1.48 -17.85
CA GLN A 86 22.33 -2.93 -17.95
C GLN A 86 21.42 -3.49 -19.06
N PRO A 87 21.69 -4.70 -19.58
CA PRO A 87 20.78 -5.36 -20.51
C PRO A 87 19.34 -5.35 -19.97
N PRO A 88 18.36 -4.82 -20.72
CA PRO A 88 16.99 -4.68 -20.24
C PRO A 88 16.31 -6.05 -20.14
N ALA A 89 15.37 -6.18 -19.20
CA ALA A 89 14.45 -7.32 -19.18
C ALA A 89 13.65 -7.34 -20.50
N MET A 90 13.63 -8.48 -21.19
CA MET A 90 12.96 -8.62 -22.48
C MET A 90 11.62 -9.32 -22.30
N PRO A 91 10.56 -8.94 -23.06
CA PRO A 91 9.38 -9.78 -23.16
C PRO A 91 9.66 -11.06 -23.96
N ASP A 92 8.86 -12.11 -23.73
CA ASP A 92 8.85 -13.31 -24.57
C ASP A 92 8.17 -13.07 -25.93
N GLU A 93 8.06 -14.13 -26.75
CA GLU A 93 7.43 -14.07 -28.07
C GLU A 93 5.95 -13.64 -28.03
N PHE A 94 5.31 -13.74 -26.87
CA PHE A 94 3.94 -13.32 -26.64
C PHE A 94 3.87 -12.02 -25.85
N GLY A 95 4.96 -11.30 -25.60
CA GLY A 95 4.90 -10.03 -24.90
C GLY A 95 4.87 -10.13 -23.37
N ASN A 96 5.11 -11.29 -22.76
CA ASN A 96 5.07 -11.47 -21.30
C ASN A 96 6.46 -11.54 -20.65
N PHE A 97 6.50 -11.33 -19.33
CA PHE A 97 7.73 -11.33 -18.53
C PHE A 97 7.79 -12.46 -17.49
N PHE A 98 6.74 -13.28 -17.34
CA PHE A 98 6.74 -14.41 -16.38
C PHE A 98 7.78 -15.51 -16.68
N HIS A 99 8.40 -15.50 -17.87
CA HIS A 99 9.49 -16.41 -18.22
C HIS A 99 10.83 -16.04 -17.52
N ILE A 100 10.94 -14.81 -17.00
CA ILE A 100 12.11 -14.34 -16.27
C ILE A 100 12.07 -14.96 -14.87
N ALA A 101 12.98 -15.89 -14.60
CA ALA A 101 13.04 -16.60 -13.33
C ALA A 101 13.69 -15.73 -12.24
N PRO A 102 13.38 -15.94 -10.94
CA PRO A 102 13.99 -15.18 -9.83
C PRO A 102 15.52 -15.16 -9.78
N SER A 103 16.18 -16.15 -10.38
CA SER A 103 17.64 -16.22 -10.47
C SER A 103 18.24 -15.35 -11.58
N ASP A 104 17.41 -14.80 -12.47
CA ASP A 104 17.83 -13.95 -13.57
C ASP A 104 18.03 -12.50 -13.07
N PRO A 105 19.16 -11.84 -13.35
CA PRO A 105 19.38 -10.44 -12.99
C PRO A 105 18.30 -9.46 -13.52
N ALA A 106 17.62 -9.81 -14.61
CA ALA A 106 16.52 -9.02 -15.16
C ALA A 106 15.23 -9.10 -14.32
N PHE A 107 15.12 -10.07 -13.42
CA PHE A 107 13.94 -10.30 -12.60
C PHE A 107 13.58 -9.10 -11.74
N GLU A 108 14.59 -8.43 -11.17
CA GLU A 108 14.38 -7.25 -10.32
C GLU A 108 13.67 -6.12 -11.07
N ALA A 109 14.09 -5.84 -12.30
CA ALA A 109 13.48 -4.83 -13.14
C ALA A 109 12.04 -5.22 -13.58
N ALA A 110 11.82 -6.51 -13.82
CA ALA A 110 10.51 -7.06 -14.17
C ALA A 110 9.53 -7.00 -12.99
N HIS A 111 9.99 -7.39 -11.80
CA HIS A 111 9.21 -7.35 -10.57
C HIS A 111 8.86 -5.91 -10.19
N LEU A 112 9.82 -4.98 -10.20
CA LEU A 112 9.56 -3.58 -9.89
C LEU A 112 8.47 -2.98 -10.80
N PHE A 113 8.56 -3.22 -12.12
CA PHE A 113 7.53 -2.77 -13.06
C PHE A 113 6.17 -3.42 -12.78
N GLY A 114 6.14 -4.74 -12.69
CA GLY A 114 4.90 -5.48 -12.52
C GLY A 114 4.21 -5.14 -11.21
N SER A 115 4.96 -4.96 -10.12
CA SER A 115 4.45 -4.53 -8.81
C SER A 115 3.87 -3.11 -8.87
N ALA A 116 4.58 -2.16 -9.49
CA ALA A 116 4.10 -0.80 -9.63
C ALA A 116 2.82 -0.73 -10.50
N HIS A 117 2.78 -1.47 -11.61
CA HIS A 117 1.61 -1.52 -12.48
C HIS A 117 0.43 -2.24 -11.84
N PHE A 118 0.66 -3.36 -11.17
CA PHE A 118 -0.39 -4.10 -10.47
C PHE A 118 -1.03 -3.28 -9.35
N THR A 119 -0.22 -2.51 -8.60
CA THR A 119 -0.72 -1.56 -7.61
C THR A 119 -1.65 -0.52 -8.25
N MET A 120 -1.24 0.04 -9.39
CA MET A 120 -2.06 0.99 -10.14
C MET A 120 -3.35 0.34 -10.66
N ASP A 121 -3.32 -0.91 -11.11
CA ASP A 121 -4.50 -1.62 -11.60
C ASP A 121 -5.53 -1.82 -10.49
N VAL A 122 -5.09 -2.27 -9.31
CA VAL A 122 -5.94 -2.44 -8.13
C VAL A 122 -6.63 -1.12 -7.77
N TRP A 123 -5.85 -0.06 -7.61
CA TRP A 123 -6.39 1.21 -7.12
C TRP A 123 -7.21 1.96 -8.16
N GLN A 124 -6.82 1.95 -9.43
CA GLN A 124 -7.69 2.48 -10.50
C GLN A 124 -9.01 1.71 -10.62
N GLY A 125 -9.02 0.43 -10.23
CA GLY A 125 -10.25 -0.35 -10.07
C GLY A 125 -11.17 0.21 -8.98
N TYR A 126 -10.64 0.53 -7.80
CA TYR A 126 -11.44 1.15 -6.73
C TYR A 126 -11.88 2.59 -7.07
N PHE A 127 -11.05 3.37 -7.74
CA PHE A 127 -11.41 4.72 -8.20
C PHE A 127 -12.33 4.74 -9.44
N ASP A 128 -12.52 3.60 -10.11
CA ASP A 128 -13.23 3.47 -11.39
C ASP A 128 -12.76 4.47 -12.48
N ARG A 129 -11.47 4.83 -12.47
CA ARG A 129 -10.87 5.73 -13.47
C ARG A 129 -9.36 5.65 -13.49
N PRO A 130 -8.73 6.05 -14.61
CA PRO A 130 -7.30 6.30 -14.64
C PRO A 130 -6.92 7.43 -13.66
N ILE A 131 -5.83 7.24 -12.94
CA ILE A 131 -5.24 8.26 -12.05
C ILE A 131 -4.04 8.86 -12.80
N PRO A 132 -4.00 10.16 -13.13
CA PRO A 132 -2.82 10.75 -13.80
C PRO A 132 -1.62 10.80 -12.84
N TRP A 133 -0.41 11.03 -13.35
CA TRP A 133 0.73 11.33 -12.47
C TRP A 133 0.66 12.78 -12.00
N HIS A 134 0.93 13.04 -10.72
CA HIS A 134 0.97 14.39 -10.17
C HIS A 134 2.05 15.28 -10.83
N PHE A 135 3.09 14.67 -11.39
CA PHE A 135 4.16 15.32 -12.16
C PHE A 135 3.92 15.37 -13.67
N ALA A 136 2.74 15.01 -14.18
CA ALA A 136 2.45 14.86 -15.61
C ALA A 136 2.66 16.15 -16.45
N ARG A 137 2.83 17.30 -15.80
CA ARG A 137 3.24 18.56 -16.45
C ARG A 137 4.67 18.48 -17.00
N ASP A 138 5.56 17.83 -16.27
CA ASP A 138 7.01 17.87 -16.52
C ASP A 138 7.54 16.53 -17.09
N PHE A 139 6.90 15.41 -16.75
CA PHE A 139 7.27 14.09 -17.24
C PHE A 139 6.05 13.29 -17.72
N ASP A 140 6.15 12.73 -18.92
CA ASP A 140 5.08 11.88 -19.50
C ASP A 140 4.95 10.53 -18.77
N ARG A 141 6.04 10.04 -18.16
CA ARG A 141 6.14 8.70 -17.59
C ARG A 141 6.95 8.70 -16.30
N LEU A 142 6.60 7.78 -15.40
CA LEU A 142 7.40 7.46 -14.21
C LEU A 142 8.63 6.63 -14.61
N GLU A 143 9.83 7.06 -14.23
CA GLU A 143 11.04 6.24 -14.33
C GLU A 143 11.20 5.39 -13.06
N LEU A 144 11.16 4.06 -13.20
CA LEU A 144 11.45 3.11 -12.15
C LEU A 144 12.95 2.78 -12.21
N SER A 145 13.74 3.22 -11.25
CA SER A 145 15.22 3.13 -11.27
C SER A 145 15.74 2.20 -10.19
N LEU A 146 16.63 1.28 -10.56
CA LEU A 146 17.38 0.45 -9.61
C LEU A 146 18.69 1.15 -9.20
N LEU A 147 18.89 1.35 -7.90
CA LEU A 147 20.13 1.92 -7.36
C LEU A 147 20.61 1.11 -6.15
N PRO A 148 21.38 0.02 -6.35
CA PRO A 148 21.78 -0.87 -5.27
C PRO A 148 22.56 -0.21 -4.11
N SER A 149 23.17 0.96 -4.35
CA SER A 149 23.88 1.73 -3.32
C SER A 149 22.95 2.54 -2.40
N LEU A 150 21.66 2.63 -2.71
CA LEU A 150 20.67 3.30 -1.89
C LEU A 150 20.12 2.30 -0.86
N ASP A 151 20.27 2.59 0.43
CA ASP A 151 19.67 1.78 1.50
C ASP A 151 18.23 2.26 1.81
N ASN A 152 17.44 2.44 0.74
CA ASN A 152 16.05 2.88 0.81
C ASN A 152 15.31 2.60 -0.52
N ALA A 153 14.00 2.81 -0.52
CA ALA A 153 13.19 3.05 -1.70
C ALA A 153 12.46 4.39 -1.54
N HIS A 154 12.40 5.20 -2.59
CA HIS A 154 11.65 6.45 -2.53
C HIS A 154 11.07 6.84 -3.89
N ILE A 155 9.84 7.31 -3.87
CA ILE A 155 9.22 7.99 -4.99
C ILE A 155 9.49 9.49 -4.92
N GLY A 156 9.47 10.17 -6.08
CA GLY A 156 9.61 11.62 -6.19
C GLY A 156 9.07 12.14 -7.51
N TRP A 157 9.44 13.38 -7.85
CA TRP A 157 8.95 14.04 -9.07
C TRP A 157 9.46 13.35 -10.35
N GLY A 158 8.66 12.44 -10.91
CA GLY A 158 8.97 11.72 -12.15
C GLY A 158 9.70 10.39 -11.97
N PHE A 159 10.04 9.98 -10.75
CA PHE A 159 10.80 8.74 -10.50
C PHE A 159 10.29 7.96 -9.29
N LEU A 160 10.49 6.64 -9.32
CA LEU A 160 10.56 5.78 -8.15
C LEU A 160 11.92 5.10 -8.21
N GLU A 161 12.75 5.31 -7.19
CA GLU A 161 14.07 4.72 -7.11
C GLU A 161 14.16 3.74 -5.94
N THR A 162 14.61 2.52 -6.22
CA THR A 162 14.75 1.45 -5.23
C THR A 162 16.18 0.98 -5.15
N GLY A 163 16.71 0.87 -3.94
CA GLY A 163 17.93 0.11 -3.70
C GLY A 163 17.67 -1.14 -2.86
N GLY A 164 18.53 -1.38 -1.88
CA GLY A 164 18.44 -2.55 -1.02
C GLY A 164 19.43 -2.51 0.13
N THR A 165 19.23 -3.39 1.10
CA THR A 165 20.02 -3.42 2.33
C THR A 165 21.03 -4.57 2.34
N HIS A 166 22.12 -4.35 3.06
CA HIS A 166 23.13 -5.36 3.42
C HIS A 166 23.19 -5.58 4.95
N GLU A 167 22.25 -5.06 5.72
CA GLU A 167 22.34 -5.12 7.18
C GLU A 167 22.09 -6.54 7.75
N HIS A 168 21.45 -7.42 6.96
CA HIS A 168 21.03 -8.75 7.39
C HIS A 168 21.97 -9.85 6.88
N GLY A 169 23.28 -9.66 7.05
CA GLY A 169 24.36 -10.53 6.58
C GLY A 169 25.07 -9.98 5.34
N ASP A 170 25.99 -10.74 4.74
CA ASP A 170 26.72 -10.30 3.53
C ASP A 170 25.86 -10.35 2.23
N GLU A 171 24.57 -10.66 2.34
CA GLU A 171 23.65 -10.82 1.20
C GLU A 171 22.88 -9.52 0.91
N TYR A 172 22.89 -9.08 -0.35
CA TYR A 172 22.09 -7.95 -0.82
C TYR A 172 20.60 -8.31 -0.85
N ARG A 173 19.78 -7.50 -0.19
CA ARG A 173 18.32 -7.66 -0.16
C ARG A 173 17.64 -6.48 -0.87
N PRO A 174 17.28 -6.63 -2.16
CA PRO A 174 16.64 -5.57 -2.92
C PRO A 174 15.22 -5.26 -2.42
N TYR A 175 14.92 -3.98 -2.21
CA TYR A 175 13.58 -3.51 -1.85
C TYR A 175 12.59 -3.64 -3.01
N SER A 176 13.09 -3.58 -4.25
CA SER A 176 12.33 -3.80 -5.49
C SER A 176 11.69 -5.19 -5.58
N LEU A 177 12.16 -6.20 -4.83
CA LEU A 177 11.55 -7.53 -4.75
C LEU A 177 10.51 -7.66 -3.63
N ASN A 178 10.22 -6.58 -2.89
CA ASN A 178 9.17 -6.53 -1.89
C ASN A 178 7.97 -5.74 -2.43
N PHE A 179 6.91 -6.45 -2.80
CA PHE A 179 5.69 -5.82 -3.34
C PHE A 179 5.13 -4.74 -2.41
N ASP A 180 5.10 -4.99 -1.10
CA ASP A 180 4.58 -4.02 -0.13
C ASP A 180 5.32 -2.68 -0.18
N VAL A 181 6.65 -2.71 -0.34
CA VAL A 181 7.48 -1.49 -0.42
C VAL A 181 7.20 -0.75 -1.72
N VAL A 182 7.18 -1.46 -2.86
CA VAL A 182 6.87 -0.84 -4.15
C VAL A 182 5.46 -0.26 -4.16
N SER A 183 4.49 -0.98 -3.60
CA SER A 183 3.09 -0.57 -3.53
C SER A 183 2.90 0.64 -2.60
N HIS A 184 3.62 0.70 -1.48
CA HIS A 184 3.61 1.85 -0.57
C HIS A 184 4.13 3.10 -1.30
N GLU A 185 5.27 3.01 -1.98
CA GLU A 185 5.82 4.13 -2.76
C GLU A 185 4.88 4.61 -3.87
N ILE A 186 4.25 3.69 -4.61
CA ILE A 186 3.22 4.04 -5.60
C ILE A 186 1.99 4.67 -4.94
N GLY A 187 1.65 4.24 -3.72
CA GLY A 187 0.62 4.84 -2.88
C GLY A 187 0.81 6.34 -2.73
N HIS A 188 2.00 6.82 -2.40
CA HIS A 188 2.25 8.26 -2.35
C HIS A 188 1.96 8.97 -3.67
N ALA A 189 2.41 8.42 -4.82
CA ALA A 189 2.14 9.06 -6.11
C ALA A 189 0.65 9.10 -6.46
N ILE A 190 -0.11 8.07 -6.09
CA ILE A 190 -1.57 8.06 -6.20
C ILE A 190 -2.16 9.18 -5.35
N ILE A 191 -1.79 9.26 -4.07
CA ILE A 191 -2.36 10.24 -3.14
C ILE A 191 -2.02 11.68 -3.55
N TYR A 192 -0.79 11.96 -3.98
CA TYR A 192 -0.43 13.29 -4.52
C TYR A 192 -1.27 13.67 -5.74
N SER A 193 -1.68 12.70 -6.57
CA SER A 193 -2.56 12.98 -7.69
C SER A 193 -4.01 13.22 -7.28
N VAL A 194 -4.48 12.56 -6.22
CA VAL A 194 -5.90 12.57 -5.83
C VAL A 194 -6.21 13.74 -4.91
N ILE A 195 -5.40 13.95 -3.89
CA ILE A 195 -5.61 14.98 -2.85
C ILE A 195 -4.85 16.27 -3.19
N GLY A 196 -3.79 16.16 -3.98
CA GLY A 196 -2.93 17.29 -4.34
C GLY A 196 -1.78 17.52 -3.36
N MET A 197 -1.11 18.66 -3.54
CA MET A 197 -0.04 19.13 -2.68
C MET A 197 -0.47 20.47 -2.03
N PRO A 198 -0.02 20.76 -0.80
CA PRO A 198 -0.33 22.01 -0.12
C PRO A 198 0.16 23.24 -0.90
N SER A 199 -0.69 24.27 -0.99
CA SER A 199 -0.46 25.46 -1.82
C SER A 199 0.70 26.35 -1.34
N ASP A 200 0.88 26.45 -0.02
CA ASP A 200 1.85 27.38 0.60
C ASP A 200 3.17 26.71 1.01
N GLY A 201 3.35 25.41 0.69
CA GLY A 201 4.54 24.63 1.04
C GLY A 201 4.69 24.30 2.52
N ASP A 202 3.83 24.82 3.39
CA ASP A 202 3.74 24.47 4.81
C ASP A 202 2.56 23.53 5.04
N ALA A 203 2.85 22.25 5.21
CA ALA A 203 1.84 21.21 5.43
C ALA A 203 1.69 20.90 6.92
N SER A 204 0.47 20.57 7.35
CA SER A 204 0.23 20.11 8.73
C SER A 204 0.94 18.78 9.00
N GLY A 205 1.21 18.46 10.27
CA GLY A 205 1.74 17.14 10.62
C GLY A 205 0.81 16.01 10.20
N GLU A 206 -0.50 16.21 10.37
CA GLU A 206 -1.52 15.26 9.92
C GLU A 206 -1.54 15.09 8.39
N TYR A 207 -1.11 16.10 7.61
CA TYR A 207 -0.92 15.92 6.16
C TYR A 207 0.15 14.87 5.86
N TYR A 208 1.33 14.98 6.48
CA TYR A 208 2.41 14.03 6.26
C TYR A 208 2.07 12.63 6.83
N GLY A 209 1.54 12.57 8.04
CA GLY A 209 1.11 11.29 8.62
C GLY A 209 -0.03 10.63 7.85
N PHE A 210 -0.93 11.41 7.23
CA PHE A 210 -1.94 10.87 6.32
C PHE A 210 -1.32 10.24 5.07
N HIS A 211 -0.32 10.89 4.46
CA HIS A 211 0.32 10.37 3.26
C HIS A 211 0.95 9.00 3.48
N GLU A 212 1.57 8.81 4.64
CA GLU A 212 2.09 7.52 5.11
C GLU A 212 0.97 6.51 5.36
N SER A 213 -0.05 6.92 6.11
CA SER A 213 -1.19 6.04 6.41
C SER A 213 -1.91 5.55 5.16
N ALA A 214 -2.10 6.45 4.19
CA ALA A 214 -2.72 6.14 2.92
C ALA A 214 -1.83 5.24 2.05
N ALA A 215 -0.50 5.43 2.06
CA ALA A 215 0.44 4.56 1.37
C ALA A 215 0.46 3.14 1.98
N ASP A 216 0.39 3.01 3.30
CA ASP A 216 0.24 1.72 3.98
C ASP A 216 -1.08 1.04 3.62
N MET A 217 -2.19 1.77 3.56
CA MET A 217 -3.48 1.23 3.10
C MET A 217 -3.43 0.81 1.63
N VAL A 218 -2.72 1.56 0.78
CA VAL A 218 -2.46 1.17 -0.62
C VAL A 218 -1.78 -0.18 -0.69
N ALA A 219 -0.69 -0.35 0.03
CA ALA A 219 0.08 -1.58 0.08
C ALA A 219 -0.71 -2.74 0.67
N LEU A 220 -1.36 -2.54 1.82
CA LEU A 220 -2.16 -3.55 2.50
C LEU A 220 -3.25 -4.10 1.58
N LEU A 221 -4.11 -3.23 1.04
CA LEU A 221 -5.24 -3.69 0.23
C LEU A 221 -4.79 -4.28 -1.11
N ALA A 222 -3.73 -3.76 -1.73
CA ALA A 222 -3.16 -4.35 -2.93
C ALA A 222 -2.55 -5.73 -2.67
N SER A 223 -1.88 -5.93 -1.53
CA SER A 223 -1.32 -7.23 -1.15
C SER A 223 -2.40 -8.31 -0.97
N LEU A 224 -3.61 -7.93 -0.54
CA LEU A 224 -4.75 -8.83 -0.39
C LEU A 224 -5.37 -9.26 -1.74
N HIS A 225 -4.85 -8.82 -2.88
CA HIS A 225 -5.18 -9.39 -4.19
C HIS A 225 -4.32 -10.61 -4.56
N PHE A 226 -3.26 -10.89 -3.81
CA PHE A 226 -2.50 -12.12 -3.94
C PHE A 226 -3.18 -13.28 -3.21
N GLY A 227 -3.38 -14.38 -3.93
CA GLY A 227 -4.07 -15.55 -3.38
C GLY A 227 -3.29 -16.17 -2.21
N SER A 228 -1.96 -16.24 -2.32
CA SER A 228 -1.15 -16.82 -1.24
C SER A 228 -1.14 -15.96 0.02
N VAL A 229 -1.22 -14.63 -0.10
CA VAL A 229 -1.29 -13.71 1.05
C VAL A 229 -2.60 -13.93 1.81
N VAL A 230 -3.73 -13.98 1.09
CA VAL A 230 -5.04 -14.26 1.68
C VAL A 230 -5.07 -15.64 2.35
N ASP A 231 -4.57 -16.66 1.66
CA ASP A 231 -4.56 -18.03 2.18
C ASP A 231 -3.65 -18.17 3.41
N ALA A 232 -2.46 -17.57 3.39
CA ALA A 232 -1.53 -17.56 4.52
C ALA A 232 -2.13 -16.81 5.72
N LEU A 233 -2.72 -15.64 5.48
CA LEU A 233 -3.37 -14.83 6.50
C LEU A 233 -4.46 -15.62 7.23
N LEU A 234 -5.40 -16.19 6.48
CA LEU A 234 -6.51 -16.97 7.03
C LEU A 234 -6.06 -18.26 7.68
N LYS A 235 -5.06 -18.95 7.12
CA LYS A 235 -4.52 -20.18 7.70
C LYS A 235 -3.81 -19.92 9.04
N ASN A 236 -3.03 -18.85 9.13
CA ASN A 236 -2.24 -18.52 10.32
C ASN A 236 -3.12 -17.95 11.45
N THR A 237 -4.17 -17.20 11.11
CA THR A 237 -5.13 -16.66 12.09
C THR A 237 -6.32 -17.55 12.38
N ARG A 238 -6.57 -18.52 11.49
CA ARG A 238 -7.83 -19.28 11.46
C ARG A 238 -9.04 -18.33 11.31
N GLY A 239 -8.85 -17.23 10.59
CA GLY A 239 -9.86 -16.21 10.36
C GLY A 239 -10.00 -15.15 11.45
N ASN A 240 -9.27 -15.25 12.57
CA ASN A 240 -9.32 -14.28 13.67
C ASN A 240 -8.30 -13.15 13.49
N LEU A 241 -8.70 -12.05 12.84
CA LEU A 241 -7.76 -10.98 12.47
C LEU A 241 -7.35 -10.08 13.65
N TYR A 242 -8.20 -9.93 14.67
CA TYR A 242 -7.87 -9.19 15.90
C TYR A 242 -6.66 -9.75 16.66
N THR A 243 -6.33 -11.01 16.43
CA THR A 243 -5.12 -11.62 16.98
C THR A 243 -3.85 -10.85 16.57
N PHE A 244 -3.81 -10.20 15.39
CA PHE A 244 -2.67 -9.35 15.02
C PHE A 244 -2.60 -8.05 15.83
N ASN A 245 -3.73 -7.41 16.07
CA ASN A 245 -3.82 -6.12 16.76
C ASN A 245 -3.24 -6.18 18.19
N ARG A 246 -3.30 -7.37 18.79
CA ARG A 246 -2.91 -7.63 20.18
C ARG A 246 -1.56 -8.34 20.32
N LEU A 247 -1.10 -9.04 19.27
CA LEU A 247 0.17 -9.77 19.28
C LEU A 247 1.41 -8.93 18.98
N ASN A 248 1.34 -7.60 19.12
CA ASN A 248 2.49 -6.67 19.10
C ASN A 248 3.59 -6.93 20.17
N ARG A 249 3.60 -8.10 20.83
CA ARG A 249 4.69 -8.58 21.68
C ARG A 249 5.47 -9.77 21.13
N PHE A 250 5.07 -10.36 20.00
CA PHE A 250 5.83 -11.41 19.34
C PHE A 250 5.73 -11.25 17.82
N ALA A 251 6.65 -10.46 17.26
CA ALA A 251 6.81 -10.17 15.83
C ALA A 251 7.22 -11.39 14.97
N GLU A 252 6.83 -12.61 15.35
CA GLU A 252 7.23 -13.85 14.68
C GLU A 252 6.10 -14.53 13.88
N LEU A 253 4.86 -14.00 13.88
CA LEU A 253 3.69 -14.73 13.32
C LEU A 253 3.03 -14.11 12.08
N GLY A 254 3.43 -12.91 11.66
CA GLY A 254 2.91 -12.30 10.42
C GLY A 254 4.05 -12.10 9.43
N GLU A 255 4.07 -12.86 8.35
CA GLU A 255 5.01 -12.65 7.25
C GLU A 255 4.76 -11.28 6.57
N ASN A 256 3.52 -10.76 6.61
CA ASN A 256 3.17 -9.47 6.01
C ASN A 256 3.63 -8.27 6.86
N ALA A 257 4.47 -7.39 6.30
CA ALA A 257 4.98 -6.21 7.01
C ALA A 257 3.91 -5.14 7.24
N GLN A 258 3.03 -4.93 6.27
CA GLN A 258 1.98 -3.90 6.32
C GLN A 258 0.91 -4.24 7.35
N ILE A 259 0.54 -5.52 7.47
CA ILE A 259 -0.39 -5.96 8.53
C ILE A 259 0.19 -5.66 9.92
N ARG A 260 1.50 -5.78 10.13
CA ARG A 260 2.12 -5.49 11.44
C ARG A 260 2.06 -4.00 11.80
N ILE A 261 2.29 -3.12 10.82
CA ILE A 261 2.22 -1.66 11.01
C ILE A 261 0.76 -1.25 11.25
N ALA A 262 -0.16 -1.79 10.45
CA ALA A 262 -1.58 -1.48 10.53
C ALA A 262 -2.23 -2.00 11.83
N ALA A 263 -1.83 -3.18 12.30
CA ALA A 263 -2.29 -3.78 13.54
C ALA A 263 -1.55 -3.20 14.77
N ASN A 264 -1.70 -1.90 15.02
CA ASN A 264 -1.09 -1.17 16.15
C ASN A 264 -2.15 -0.66 17.14
N THR A 265 -1.75 -0.16 18.31
CA THR A 265 -2.68 0.36 19.36
C THR A 265 -2.48 1.85 19.66
N ARG A 266 -1.75 2.59 18.82
CA ARG A 266 -1.41 3.99 19.10
C ARG A 266 -2.60 4.92 18.94
N SER A 267 -2.59 6.01 19.72
CA SER A 267 -3.62 7.04 19.68
C SER A 267 -3.04 8.44 19.45
N MET A 268 -3.88 9.37 18.98
CA MET A 268 -3.51 10.77 18.78
C MET A 268 -3.04 11.48 20.05
N SER A 269 -3.48 11.01 21.22
CA SER A 269 -3.06 11.58 22.51
C SER A 269 -1.56 11.43 22.78
N GLU A 270 -0.90 10.43 22.20
CA GLU A 270 0.56 10.25 22.31
C GLU A 270 1.33 11.39 21.64
N PHE A 271 0.75 12.00 20.60
CA PHE A 271 1.37 13.04 19.80
C PHE A 271 0.98 14.45 20.22
N ALA A 272 0.12 14.61 21.23
CA ALA A 272 -0.37 15.91 21.69
C ALA A 272 0.77 16.83 22.18
N ALA A 273 1.84 16.25 22.73
CA ALA A 273 3.02 16.99 23.18
C ALA A 273 4.03 17.32 22.06
N GLY A 274 3.79 16.80 20.85
CA GLY A 274 4.66 16.93 19.68
C GLY A 274 5.07 15.57 19.11
N TRP A 275 5.66 15.60 17.93
CA TRP A 275 6.01 14.42 17.13
C TRP A 275 7.32 14.65 16.37
N THR A 276 8.02 13.57 16.02
CA THR A 276 9.33 13.61 15.33
C THR A 276 9.30 12.95 13.97
N SER A 277 8.52 11.86 13.84
CA SER A 277 8.36 11.07 12.63
C SER A 277 6.91 11.13 12.15
N GLU A 278 6.72 11.44 10.88
CA GLU A 278 5.45 11.31 10.18
C GLU A 278 5.00 9.83 10.07
N HIS A 279 5.92 8.88 10.01
CA HIS A 279 5.58 7.45 10.03
C HIS A 279 4.93 7.10 11.36
N ASP A 280 5.49 7.56 12.48
CA ASP A 280 4.87 7.37 13.80
C ASP A 280 3.49 8.06 13.86
N LEU A 281 3.39 9.28 13.34
CA LEU A 281 2.15 10.05 13.35
C LEU A 281 1.06 9.44 12.44
N SER A 282 1.42 8.57 11.49
CA SER A 282 0.48 7.84 10.64
C SER A 282 -0.26 6.74 11.39
N GLU A 283 0.40 6.11 12.37
CA GLU A 283 -0.05 4.87 13.01
C GLU A 283 -1.45 4.96 13.64
N PRO A 284 -1.88 6.07 14.30
CA PRO A 284 -3.26 6.20 14.79
C PRO A 284 -4.31 6.10 13.68
N LEU A 285 -4.07 6.72 12.52
CA LEU A 285 -5.01 6.66 11.39
C LEU A 285 -4.96 5.29 10.70
N THR A 286 -3.77 4.74 10.51
CA THR A 286 -3.57 3.39 9.93
C THR A 286 -4.25 2.33 10.79
N GLY A 287 -4.12 2.43 12.11
CA GLY A 287 -4.79 1.56 13.08
C GLY A 287 -6.31 1.68 13.00
N ALA A 288 -6.86 2.90 12.97
CA ALA A 288 -8.30 3.10 12.81
C ALA A 288 -8.85 2.45 11.53
N MET A 289 -8.14 2.57 10.40
CA MET A 289 -8.56 1.98 9.12
C MET A 289 -8.47 0.45 9.15
N PHE A 290 -7.45 -0.11 9.80
CA PHE A 290 -7.31 -1.55 9.98
C PHE A 290 -8.40 -2.13 10.89
N ASP A 291 -8.75 -1.45 11.97
CA ASP A 291 -9.83 -1.89 12.86
C ASP A 291 -11.18 -1.87 12.11
N ILE A 292 -11.46 -0.80 11.35
CA ILE A 292 -12.64 -0.71 10.47
C ILE A 292 -12.65 -1.85 9.44
N PHE A 293 -11.50 -2.22 8.87
CA PHE A 293 -11.40 -3.37 7.96
C PHE A 293 -11.82 -4.68 8.65
N VAL A 294 -11.31 -4.92 9.86
CA VAL A 294 -11.61 -6.12 10.64
C VAL A 294 -13.09 -6.16 11.05
N ASP A 295 -13.66 -5.03 11.46
CA ASP A 295 -15.08 -4.91 11.81
C ASP A 295 -15.99 -5.18 10.60
N ILE A 296 -15.68 -4.60 9.44
CA ILE A 296 -16.43 -4.88 8.20
C ILE A 296 -16.33 -6.37 7.86
N TYR A 297 -15.16 -6.97 8.05
CA TYR A 297 -14.97 -8.40 7.86
C TYR A 297 -15.82 -9.26 8.81
N HIS A 298 -15.92 -8.91 10.09
CA HIS A 298 -16.82 -9.57 11.02
C HIS A 298 -18.30 -9.42 10.63
N GLU A 299 -18.71 -8.24 10.19
CA GLU A 299 -20.04 -8.00 9.63
C GLU A 299 -20.30 -8.87 8.37
N ARG A 300 -19.26 -9.21 7.59
CA ARG A 300 -19.38 -10.17 6.49
C ARG A 300 -19.47 -11.61 6.99
N LEU A 301 -18.69 -11.97 8.01
CA LEU A 301 -18.80 -13.29 8.64
C LEU A 301 -20.22 -13.55 9.17
N LEU A 302 -20.83 -12.55 9.82
CA LEU A 302 -22.21 -12.61 10.27
C LEU A 302 -23.20 -12.75 9.12
N LEU A 303 -23.04 -11.94 8.06
CA LEU A 303 -23.93 -11.97 6.90
C LEU A 303 -23.94 -13.35 6.22
N HIS A 304 -22.77 -13.99 6.13
CA HIS A 304 -22.61 -15.33 5.57
C HIS A 304 -22.91 -16.46 6.55
N GLY A 305 -23.29 -16.15 7.80
CA GLY A 305 -23.60 -17.13 8.85
C GLY A 305 -22.39 -17.96 9.29
N LEU A 306 -21.18 -17.40 9.15
CA LEU A 306 -19.90 -18.03 9.50
C LEU A 306 -19.58 -17.90 11.00
N ILE A 307 -20.11 -16.85 11.62
CA ILE A 307 -20.19 -16.67 13.07
C ILE A 307 -21.63 -16.34 13.45
N SER A 308 -22.03 -16.62 14.69
CA SER A 308 -23.36 -16.27 15.20
C SER A 308 -23.39 -14.86 15.81
N PRO A 309 -24.57 -14.21 15.91
CA PRO A 309 -24.69 -12.92 16.59
C PRO A 309 -24.20 -12.93 18.04
N GLU A 310 -24.30 -14.07 18.73
CA GLU A 310 -23.76 -14.23 20.09
C GLU A 310 -22.23 -14.31 20.10
N GLU A 311 -21.62 -14.92 19.08
CA GLU A 311 -20.16 -14.99 18.93
C GLU A 311 -19.58 -13.63 18.56
N GLU A 312 -20.27 -12.88 17.69
CA GLU A 312 -19.90 -11.49 17.41
C GLU A 312 -20.01 -10.63 18.65
N HIS A 313 -21.16 -10.67 19.34
CA HIS A 313 -21.34 -9.88 20.55
C HIS A 313 -20.29 -10.21 21.63
N LEU A 314 -19.83 -11.47 21.68
CA LEU A 314 -18.73 -11.88 22.55
C LEU A 314 -17.39 -11.28 22.08
N SER A 315 -17.15 -11.22 20.77
CA SER A 315 -15.99 -10.56 20.18
C SER A 315 -15.92 -9.09 20.60
N ASP A 316 -17.00 -8.31 20.38
CA ASP A 316 -17.11 -6.90 20.76
C ASP A 316 -16.83 -6.67 22.25
N GLN A 317 -17.44 -7.49 23.12
CA GLN A 317 -17.26 -7.36 24.56
C GLN A 317 -15.83 -7.60 25.02
N LEU A 318 -15.09 -8.42 24.28
CA LEU A 318 -13.72 -8.81 24.58
C LEU A 318 -12.70 -7.98 23.82
N GLU A 319 -13.11 -7.12 22.88
CA GLU A 319 -12.21 -6.41 21.96
C GLU A 319 -11.10 -5.64 22.69
N ASP A 320 -11.39 -5.10 23.88
CA ASP A 320 -10.45 -4.43 24.80
C ASP A 320 -9.92 -5.31 25.94
N SER A 321 -10.41 -6.54 26.09
CA SER A 321 -10.00 -7.48 27.14
C SER A 321 -8.73 -8.26 26.79
N PRO A 322 -7.71 -8.37 27.66
CA PRO A 322 -6.53 -9.22 27.42
C PRO A 322 -6.87 -10.70 27.16
N ASP A 323 -8.06 -11.14 27.54
CA ASP A 323 -8.53 -12.51 27.39
C ASP A 323 -9.12 -12.81 25.99
N TYR A 324 -9.18 -11.81 25.10
CA TYR A 324 -9.77 -11.94 23.76
C TYR A 324 -9.27 -13.18 23.01
N SER A 325 -7.96 -13.29 22.82
CA SER A 325 -7.36 -14.39 22.04
C SER A 325 -7.57 -15.74 22.71
N GLU A 326 -7.56 -15.81 24.05
CA GLU A 326 -7.80 -17.07 24.76
C GLU A 326 -9.22 -17.59 24.52
N VAL A 327 -10.20 -16.69 24.48
CA VAL A 327 -11.61 -17.06 24.33
C VAL A 327 -11.99 -17.20 22.85
N MET A 328 -11.70 -16.19 22.04
CA MET A 328 -12.19 -16.10 20.67
C MET A 328 -11.45 -17.04 19.73
N GLN A 329 -10.17 -17.38 19.98
CA GLN A 329 -9.45 -18.25 19.06
C GLN A 329 -10.09 -19.64 18.95
N GLY A 330 -10.61 -20.20 20.06
CA GLY A 330 -11.30 -21.49 20.03
C GLY A 330 -12.60 -21.45 19.20
N VAL A 331 -13.30 -20.31 19.19
CA VAL A 331 -14.49 -20.09 18.37
C VAL A 331 -14.09 -20.04 16.89
N PHE A 332 -13.14 -19.17 16.54
CA PHE A 332 -12.66 -19.02 15.17
C PHE A 332 -12.05 -20.31 14.62
N ASP A 333 -11.28 -21.06 15.43
CA ASP A 333 -10.70 -22.35 15.02
C ASP A 333 -11.77 -23.36 14.57
N ALA A 334 -12.89 -23.41 15.31
CA ALA A 334 -14.01 -24.28 15.02
C ALA A 334 -14.76 -23.81 13.75
N ARG A 335 -15.11 -22.52 13.70
CA ARG A 335 -15.86 -21.93 12.56
C ARG A 335 -15.08 -21.99 11.26
N TYR A 336 -13.79 -21.64 11.30
CA TYR A 336 -12.92 -21.71 10.13
C TYR A 336 -12.73 -23.14 9.65
N ALA A 337 -12.66 -24.14 10.54
CA ALA A 337 -12.57 -25.54 10.13
C ALA A 337 -13.82 -26.03 9.38
N GLU A 338 -14.99 -25.46 9.67
CA GLU A 338 -16.25 -25.80 9.01
C GLU A 338 -16.36 -25.20 7.61
N ASN A 339 -15.93 -23.95 7.42
CA ASN A 339 -16.05 -23.26 6.13
C ASN A 339 -14.91 -22.27 5.82
N PRO A 340 -13.69 -22.74 5.50
CA PRO A 340 -12.56 -21.87 5.17
C PRO A 340 -12.84 -20.94 3.97
N GLU A 341 -13.56 -21.42 2.95
CA GLU A 341 -13.84 -20.63 1.76
C GLU A 341 -14.82 -19.48 2.06
N GLY A 342 -15.78 -19.69 2.96
CA GLY A 342 -16.66 -18.61 3.42
C GLY A 342 -15.86 -17.48 4.08
N PHE A 343 -14.88 -17.82 4.91
CA PHE A 343 -13.98 -16.83 5.53
C PHE A 343 -13.17 -16.06 4.47
N ARG A 344 -12.70 -16.77 3.43
CA ARG A 344 -12.04 -16.16 2.28
C ARG A 344 -12.95 -15.17 1.55
N ILE A 345 -14.19 -15.56 1.25
CA ILE A 345 -15.18 -14.68 0.61
C ILE A 345 -15.43 -13.43 1.46
N ALA A 346 -15.68 -13.61 2.77
CA ALA A 346 -15.93 -12.50 3.69
C ALA A 346 -14.75 -11.50 3.74
N LEU A 347 -13.51 -12.01 3.74
CA LEU A 347 -12.30 -11.18 3.75
C LEU A 347 -12.15 -10.38 2.46
N LEU A 348 -12.39 -11.00 1.30
CA LEU A 348 -12.33 -10.33 0.00
C LEU A 348 -13.42 -9.27 -0.13
N GLU A 349 -14.63 -9.55 0.34
CA GLU A 349 -15.71 -8.54 0.38
C GLU A 349 -15.31 -7.35 1.27
N ALA A 350 -14.77 -7.59 2.46
CA ALA A 350 -14.33 -6.51 3.36
C ALA A 350 -13.21 -5.66 2.74
N ARG A 351 -12.26 -6.31 2.05
CA ARG A 351 -11.17 -5.63 1.31
C ARG A 351 -11.76 -4.71 0.25
N ASP A 352 -12.71 -5.20 -0.54
CA ASP A 352 -13.31 -4.43 -1.63
C ASP A 352 -14.20 -3.29 -1.12
N PHE A 353 -14.93 -3.51 -0.01
CA PHE A 353 -15.68 -2.45 0.67
C PHE A 353 -14.74 -1.34 1.14
N LEU A 354 -13.68 -1.66 1.89
CA LEU A 354 -12.77 -0.65 2.40
C LEU A 354 -12.01 0.06 1.26
N GLY A 355 -11.55 -0.68 0.24
CA GLY A 355 -10.89 -0.08 -0.92
C GLY A 355 -11.76 0.96 -1.63
N THR A 356 -13.03 0.64 -1.85
CA THR A 356 -14.02 1.58 -2.42
C THR A 356 -14.26 2.76 -1.49
N TYR A 357 -14.41 2.52 -0.18
CA TYR A 357 -14.61 3.59 0.81
C TYR A 357 -13.45 4.57 0.85
N LEU A 358 -12.22 4.06 0.83
CA LEU A 358 -11.02 4.89 0.84
C LEU A 358 -10.89 5.71 -0.45
N ALA A 359 -11.11 5.10 -1.62
CA ALA A 359 -11.09 5.82 -2.89
C ALA A 359 -12.07 7.01 -2.88
N ASP A 360 -13.35 6.75 -2.56
CA ASP A 360 -14.40 7.79 -2.49
C ASP A 360 -14.15 8.82 -1.39
N THR A 361 -13.51 8.43 -0.29
CA THR A 361 -13.13 9.33 0.80
C THR A 361 -12.05 10.27 0.33
N TRP A 362 -10.99 9.76 -0.29
CA TRP A 362 -9.85 10.54 -0.73
C TRP A 362 -10.22 11.55 -1.83
N GLU A 363 -11.21 11.26 -2.68
CA GLU A 363 -11.72 12.23 -3.67
C GLU A 363 -12.42 13.45 -3.03
N ARG A 364 -12.80 13.37 -1.75
CA ARG A 364 -13.45 14.46 -1.00
C ARG A 364 -12.48 15.26 -0.15
N LEU A 365 -11.22 14.84 -0.09
CA LEU A 365 -10.19 15.49 0.71
C LEU A 365 -9.49 16.58 -0.10
N ASP A 366 -8.94 17.54 0.63
CA ASP A 366 -8.21 18.68 0.08
C ASP A 366 -6.90 18.83 0.86
N ALA A 367 -5.79 18.98 0.14
CA ALA A 367 -4.46 19.01 0.73
C ALA A 367 -4.27 20.17 1.73
N ASP A 368 -4.89 21.33 1.49
CA ASP A 368 -4.74 22.51 2.35
C ASP A 368 -5.58 22.42 3.64
N MET A 369 -6.62 21.58 3.62
CA MET A 369 -7.58 21.43 4.73
C MET A 369 -7.49 20.07 5.44
N LEU A 370 -6.45 19.29 5.13
CA LEU A 370 -6.34 17.91 5.58
C LEU A 370 -6.14 17.80 7.10
N SER A 371 -6.98 16.97 7.72
CA SER A 371 -6.90 16.56 9.13
C SER A 371 -7.49 15.17 9.28
N TYR A 372 -7.08 14.41 10.30
CA TYR A 372 -7.61 13.06 10.52
C TYR A 372 -9.11 13.09 10.86
N PHE A 373 -9.56 14.12 11.56
CA PHE A 373 -11.00 14.34 11.77
C PHE A 373 -11.75 14.65 10.46
N GLY A 374 -11.11 15.35 9.51
CA GLY A 374 -11.64 15.53 8.16
C GLY A 374 -11.83 14.20 7.42
N VAL A 375 -10.86 13.29 7.54
CA VAL A 375 -10.96 11.93 7.01
C VAL A 375 -12.16 11.19 7.58
N GLU A 376 -12.39 11.24 8.90
CA GLU A 376 -13.58 10.66 9.54
C GLU A 376 -14.88 11.19 8.91
N LYS A 377 -14.98 12.51 8.71
CA LYS A 377 -16.19 13.13 8.17
C LYS A 377 -16.43 12.76 6.71
N ALA A 378 -15.37 12.68 5.91
CA ALA A 378 -15.48 12.21 4.53
C ALA A 378 -15.91 10.73 4.50
N LEU A 379 -15.30 9.87 5.31
CA LEU A 379 -15.62 8.45 5.38
C LEU A 379 -17.07 8.19 5.83
N LEU A 380 -17.58 8.95 6.81
CA LEU A 380 -18.98 8.88 7.23
C LEU A 380 -19.96 9.35 6.15
N ALA A 381 -19.57 10.32 5.33
CA ALA A 381 -20.39 10.76 4.21
C ALA A 381 -20.45 9.68 3.12
N VAL A 382 -19.32 9.03 2.83
CA VAL A 382 -19.23 7.89 1.92
C VAL A 382 -20.09 6.73 2.42
N ASP A 383 -19.99 6.37 3.71
CA ASP A 383 -20.81 5.31 4.30
C ASP A 383 -22.32 5.59 4.17
N GLN A 384 -22.71 6.85 4.40
CA GLN A 384 -24.10 7.27 4.24
C GLN A 384 -24.60 7.13 2.79
N GLU A 385 -23.74 7.32 1.81
CA GLU A 385 -24.08 7.24 0.38
C GLU A 385 -24.09 5.80 -0.14
N ILE A 386 -23.11 4.98 0.26
CA ILE A 386 -22.95 3.60 -0.25
C ILE A 386 -23.87 2.62 0.47
N THR A 387 -23.92 2.65 1.80
CA THR A 387 -24.66 1.65 2.61
C THR A 387 -25.85 2.23 3.36
N GLY A 388 -26.05 3.55 3.29
CA GLY A 388 -27.09 4.22 4.07
C GLY A 388 -26.72 4.47 5.53
N GLY A 389 -25.43 4.35 5.88
CA GLY A 389 -24.93 4.55 7.25
C GLY A 389 -24.76 3.25 8.03
N ALA A 390 -24.60 2.11 7.35
CA ALA A 390 -24.56 0.80 8.00
C ALA A 390 -23.33 0.63 8.91
N PHE A 391 -22.20 1.23 8.53
CA PHE A 391 -20.94 1.13 9.28
C PHE A 391 -20.65 2.38 10.12
N ARG A 392 -21.62 3.28 10.27
CA ARG A 392 -21.46 4.54 11.01
C ARG A 392 -20.84 4.35 12.39
N ASN A 393 -21.37 3.40 13.17
CA ASN A 393 -20.91 3.16 14.54
C ASN A 393 -19.50 2.57 14.57
N ILE A 394 -19.17 1.68 13.63
CA ILE A 394 -17.83 1.12 13.44
C ILE A 394 -16.83 2.25 13.15
N ILE A 395 -17.16 3.13 12.19
CA ILE A 395 -16.31 4.26 11.83
C ILE A 395 -16.13 5.23 13.01
N GLU A 396 -17.23 5.67 13.63
CA GLU A 396 -17.15 6.61 14.76
C GLU A 396 -16.42 5.97 15.96
N GLY A 397 -16.66 4.69 16.25
CA GLY A 397 -16.03 3.95 17.34
C GLY A 397 -14.52 3.88 17.20
N ASN A 398 -14.03 3.37 16.07
CA ASN A 398 -12.61 3.20 15.81
C ASN A 398 -11.84 4.51 15.79
N PHE A 399 -12.39 5.56 15.18
CA PHE A 399 -11.77 6.89 15.24
C PHE A 399 -11.65 7.42 16.67
N ARG A 400 -12.63 7.15 17.54
CA ARG A 400 -12.59 7.58 18.94
C ARG A 400 -11.65 6.73 19.78
N MET A 401 -11.52 5.43 19.51
CA MET A 401 -10.50 4.58 20.15
C MET A 401 -9.08 5.10 19.91
N ARG A 402 -8.86 5.76 18.76
CA ARG A 402 -7.57 6.37 18.39
C ARG A 402 -7.44 7.85 18.80
N ASP A 403 -8.36 8.37 19.62
CA ASP A 403 -8.45 9.79 20.02
C ASP A 403 -8.52 10.79 18.85
N ILE A 404 -8.77 10.32 17.62
CA ILE A 404 -8.93 11.18 16.45
C ILE A 404 -10.17 12.04 16.69
N GLY A 405 -10.13 13.33 16.36
CA GLY A 405 -11.23 14.27 16.60
C GLY A 405 -11.45 14.66 18.08
N LEU A 406 -10.72 14.03 19.02
CA LEU A 406 -10.70 14.40 20.44
C LEU A 406 -9.42 15.18 20.80
N THR A 407 -8.32 14.86 20.10
CA THR A 407 -7.00 15.48 20.24
C THR A 407 -6.50 15.93 18.87
N ILE A 408 -5.60 16.92 18.87
CA ILE A 408 -4.81 17.34 17.70
C ILE A 408 -3.33 17.06 17.96
N ALA A 409 -2.57 16.77 16.89
CA ALA A 409 -1.13 16.62 16.99
C ALA A 409 -0.47 17.91 17.49
N GLY A 410 0.51 17.77 18.38
CA GLY A 410 1.36 18.88 18.82
C GLY A 410 2.32 19.35 17.73
N PRO A 411 3.19 20.34 18.02
CA PRO A 411 4.17 20.81 17.05
C PRO A 411 5.20 19.73 16.73
N ARG A 412 5.75 19.76 15.51
CA ARG A 412 6.93 18.95 15.17
C ARG A 412 8.11 19.33 16.08
N GLN A 413 8.72 18.36 16.73
CA GLN A 413 9.92 18.55 17.54
C GLN A 413 11.19 18.40 16.66
N PRO A 414 12.29 19.13 16.91
CA PRO A 414 13.51 19.10 16.07
C PRO A 414 14.30 17.79 16.29
N ASP A 415 15.08 17.22 15.36
CA ASP A 415 15.43 17.49 13.95
C ASP A 415 14.68 16.49 13.03
N PRO A 416 14.24 16.88 11.81
CA PRO A 416 13.82 15.89 10.82
C PRO A 416 15.04 15.04 10.41
N GLU A 417 14.88 13.72 10.44
CA GLU A 417 15.85 12.79 9.86
C GLU A 417 15.96 13.02 8.33
N GLU A 418 17.07 12.60 7.70
CA GLU A 418 17.33 12.86 6.26
C GLU A 418 16.25 12.25 5.33
N ASP A 419 15.53 11.24 5.81
CA ASP A 419 14.41 10.55 5.16
C ASP A 419 13.05 11.23 5.40
N SER A 420 12.99 12.34 6.14
CA SER A 420 11.72 12.96 6.46
C SER A 420 11.02 13.63 5.26
N HIS A 421 9.71 13.45 5.20
CA HIS A 421 8.75 14.09 4.31
C HIS A 421 8.81 15.61 4.23
N SER A 422 9.15 16.29 5.33
CA SER A 422 9.29 17.76 5.29
C SER A 422 10.50 18.22 4.46
N ASN A 423 11.46 17.32 4.23
CA ASN A 423 12.61 17.52 3.34
C ASN A 423 12.46 16.74 2.03
N SER A 424 11.34 16.04 1.84
CA SER A 424 11.23 15.00 0.82
C SER A 424 11.24 15.58 -0.59
N VAL A 425 11.99 14.89 -1.44
CA VAL A 425 12.09 15.08 -2.88
C VAL A 425 10.75 14.84 -3.60
N ARG A 426 9.74 14.35 -2.87
CA ARG A 426 8.36 14.12 -3.31
C ARG A 426 7.57 15.42 -3.53
N THR A 427 7.78 16.44 -2.71
CA THR A 427 7.03 17.72 -2.75
C THR A 427 7.82 18.86 -3.40
N GLN A 428 9.09 18.64 -3.72
CA GLN A 428 9.94 19.63 -4.36
C GLN A 428 9.65 19.68 -5.87
N VAL A 429 8.90 20.71 -6.27
CA VAL A 429 8.59 21.00 -7.67
C VAL A 429 9.82 21.64 -8.34
N PRO A 430 10.18 21.26 -9.58
CA PRO A 430 11.20 21.98 -10.35
C PRO A 430 10.83 23.46 -10.48
N GLY A 431 11.79 24.34 -10.19
CA GLY A 431 11.62 25.81 -10.25
C GLY A 431 11.61 26.40 -11.65
#